data_AF-A0A9D2RE51-F1
#
_entry.id   AF-A0A9D2RE51-F1
#
_cell.length_a   1.000
_cell.length_b   1.000
_cell.length_c   1.000
_cell.angle_alpha   90.00
_cell.angle_beta   90.00
_cell.angle_gamma   90.00
#
_symmetry.space_group_name_H-M   'P 1'
#
loop_
_entity.id
_entity.type
_entity.pdbx_description
1 polymer ?
#
loop_
_entity_poly.entity_id
_entity_poly.type
_entity_poly.pdbx_seq_one_letter_code
_entity_poly.pdbx_strand_id
1 'polypeptide(L)'
;MAEIRSQFGTRSSRVGSYSFILTAVVLAILITVNFALSFLPDSYAQADLTANQLYSISSQSKVMLSSLEDDITIYWIVAAGQEDEYVEKLLHNYEDYSSKVKVEKKDPDLNPDFTNAYTDEEIYNNSVIVECGDRYRYISYEEMYEVSSTDYYSMYSSADEFSGEKLITSAISYCTTEELPVVHVLEGHGEAELSTSFADAIETDNLETESLSLLNGESVPEDVECILINAPSTDISEEEKDMLIDFLEGGGRVLILSGTNTEDELPNLKAVAEYYGISVLEGVVVEESTDHYIFNMPVILMPEMGSSDITDPLINDNYHVIMPVAKALDVSEPDGDVTVTPLLTSSEDSFLKADGYNIETYEKEDGDTQGPLTLAALATKDIDDGNQMQLVWIASSVLLDEAYNQYSSDANEDFVLNALEMMCEKDDSVSVRSKSLTNEYLTVSTGSASLIKVVTIGVIPAIYLIVGIGVVVRRKRR
;
A
#
# COMPACT_ATOMS: atom_id res chain seq x y z
N MET A 1 -17.63 66.40 -20.83
CA MET A 1 -16.34 66.14 -21.53
C MET A 1 -15.11 66.49 -20.68
N ALA A 2 -15.12 67.57 -19.88
CA ALA A 2 -13.97 67.92 -19.02
C ALA A 2 -13.88 67.08 -17.71
N GLU A 3 -15.00 66.61 -17.17
CA GLU A 3 -15.02 65.76 -15.94
C GLU A 3 -14.62 64.29 -16.18
N ILE A 4 -14.79 63.75 -17.40
CA ILE A 4 -14.36 62.38 -17.71
C ILE A 4 -12.83 62.32 -17.83
N ARG A 5 -12.19 63.39 -18.31
CA ARG A 5 -10.71 63.46 -18.42
C ARG A 5 -9.99 63.61 -17.08
N SER A 6 -10.65 64.10 -16.01
CA SER A 6 -10.01 64.23 -14.70
C SER A 6 -9.99 62.93 -13.89
N GLN A 7 -10.83 61.94 -14.22
CA GLN A 7 -10.82 60.61 -13.57
C GLN A 7 -9.67 59.70 -14.07
N PHE A 8 -9.12 59.95 -15.26
CA PHE A 8 -7.99 59.18 -15.82
C PHE A 8 -6.60 59.75 -15.43
N GLY A 9 -6.54 60.74 -14.53
CA GLY A 9 -5.29 61.43 -14.15
C GLY A 9 -4.72 61.07 -12.79
N THR A 10 -5.36 60.22 -11.99
CA THR A 10 -4.92 59.88 -10.63
C THR A 10 -4.06 58.61 -10.59
N ARG A 11 -3.17 58.51 -9.60
CA ARG A 11 -2.27 57.35 -9.42
C ARG A 11 -3.05 56.03 -9.28
N SER A 12 -4.29 56.07 -8.76
CA SER A 12 -5.17 54.89 -8.64
C SER A 12 -5.79 54.44 -9.97
N SER A 13 -6.09 55.34 -10.92
CA SER A 13 -6.61 54.95 -12.24
C SER A 13 -5.53 54.39 -13.16
N ARG A 14 -4.26 54.81 -12.98
CA ARG A 14 -3.11 54.16 -13.66
C ARG A 14 -2.87 52.73 -13.16
N VAL A 15 -2.93 52.49 -11.84
CA VAL A 15 -2.77 51.13 -11.28
C VAL A 15 -3.96 50.23 -11.65
N GLY A 16 -5.18 50.78 -11.68
CA GLY A 16 -6.37 50.06 -12.12
C GLY A 16 -6.35 49.70 -13.62
N SER A 17 -5.88 50.60 -14.49
CA SER A 17 -5.74 50.33 -15.92
C SER A 17 -4.63 49.33 -16.23
N TYR A 18 -3.51 49.38 -15.50
CA TYR A 18 -2.44 48.38 -15.62
C TYR A 18 -2.91 46.99 -15.19
N SER A 19 -3.67 46.90 -14.09
CA SER A 19 -4.23 45.62 -13.64
C SER A 19 -5.21 45.04 -14.65
N PHE A 20 -6.10 45.87 -15.22
CA PHE A 20 -7.04 45.43 -16.25
C PHE A 20 -6.34 44.94 -17.53
N ILE A 21 -5.32 45.66 -18.00
CA ILE A 21 -4.52 45.25 -19.17
C ILE A 21 -3.75 43.95 -18.88
N LEU A 22 -3.17 43.83 -17.69
CA LEU A 22 -2.44 42.61 -17.30
C LEU A 22 -3.39 41.40 -17.25
N THR A 23 -4.57 41.55 -16.63
CA THR A 23 -5.59 40.49 -16.58
C THR A 23 -6.06 40.10 -17.98
N ALA A 24 -6.28 41.07 -18.88
CA ALA A 24 -6.67 40.80 -20.26
C ALA A 24 -5.57 40.07 -21.05
N VAL A 25 -4.30 40.43 -20.84
CA VAL A 25 -3.15 39.74 -21.47
C VAL A 25 -3.00 38.32 -20.94
N VAL A 26 -3.13 38.11 -19.62
CA VAL A 26 -3.08 36.76 -19.01
C VAL A 26 -4.21 35.89 -19.55
N LEU A 27 -5.44 36.41 -19.65
CA LEU A 27 -6.57 35.69 -20.26
C LEU A 27 -6.31 35.34 -21.72
N ALA A 28 -5.76 36.26 -22.52
CA ALA A 28 -5.43 36.00 -23.92
C ALA A 28 -4.35 34.92 -24.07
N ILE A 29 -3.34 34.92 -23.19
CA ILE A 29 -2.31 33.88 -23.14
C ILE A 29 -2.95 32.53 -22.75
N LEU A 30 -3.79 32.49 -21.71
CA LEU A 30 -4.47 31.27 -21.27
C LEU A 30 -5.34 30.68 -22.40
N ILE A 31 -6.12 31.51 -23.10
CA ILE A 31 -6.93 31.06 -24.24
C ILE A 31 -6.05 30.53 -25.38
N THR A 32 -4.94 31.21 -25.67
CA THR A 32 -4.04 30.80 -26.76
C THR A 32 -3.30 29.51 -26.43
N VAL A 33 -2.86 29.34 -25.18
CA VAL A 33 -2.24 28.09 -24.70
C VAL A 33 -3.26 26.96 -24.70
N ASN A 34 -4.48 27.19 -24.18
CA ASN A 34 -5.55 26.20 -24.16
C ASN A 34 -5.96 25.76 -25.58
N PHE A 35 -6.05 26.71 -26.53
CA PHE A 35 -6.28 26.42 -27.94
C PHE A 35 -5.10 25.74 -28.63
N ALA A 36 -3.86 26.00 -28.22
CA ALA A 36 -2.68 25.31 -28.75
C ALA A 36 -2.59 23.86 -28.23
N LEU A 37 -2.99 23.62 -26.98
CA LEU A 37 -3.08 22.29 -26.38
C LEU A 37 -4.10 21.42 -27.13
N SER A 38 -5.20 21.98 -27.66
CA SER A 38 -6.17 21.23 -28.47
C SER A 38 -5.67 20.75 -29.85
N PHE A 39 -4.42 21.04 -30.24
CA PHE A 39 -3.79 20.53 -31.46
C PHE A 39 -2.68 19.50 -31.20
N LEU A 40 -2.36 19.22 -29.95
CA LEU A 40 -1.40 18.16 -29.58
C LEU A 40 -2.16 16.82 -29.42
N PRO A 41 -1.53 15.66 -29.69
CA PRO A 41 -2.09 14.36 -29.32
C PRO A 41 -2.37 14.31 -27.81
N ASP A 42 -3.45 13.65 -27.40
CA ASP A 42 -3.88 13.60 -26.00
C ASP A 42 -2.77 13.12 -25.05
N SER A 43 -1.91 12.20 -25.52
CA SER A 43 -0.74 11.69 -24.79
C SER A 43 0.33 12.74 -24.44
N TYR A 44 0.37 13.89 -25.11
CA TYR A 44 1.30 15.00 -24.82
C TYR A 44 0.61 16.27 -24.32
N ALA A 45 -0.70 16.43 -24.58
CA ALA A 45 -1.47 17.61 -24.23
C ALA A 45 -1.95 17.59 -22.77
N GLN A 46 -2.16 16.39 -22.21
CA GLN A 46 -2.68 16.17 -20.87
C GLN A 46 -1.55 15.61 -19.99
N ALA A 47 -0.60 16.46 -19.59
CA ALA A 47 0.16 16.14 -18.40
C ALA A 47 -0.85 16.02 -17.26
N ASP A 48 -0.95 14.86 -16.63
CA ASP A 48 -1.88 14.69 -15.53
C ASP A 48 -1.39 15.51 -14.33
N LEU A 49 -2.09 16.62 -14.08
CA LEU A 49 -1.83 17.55 -12.98
C LEU A 49 -2.68 17.24 -11.74
N THR A 50 -3.42 16.13 -11.74
CA THR A 50 -4.05 15.63 -10.51
C THR A 50 -2.97 15.18 -9.53
N ALA A 51 -3.24 15.28 -8.23
CA ALA A 51 -2.25 14.91 -7.21
C ALA A 51 -1.77 13.46 -7.34
N ASN A 52 -2.62 12.57 -7.88
CA ASN A 52 -2.41 11.11 -7.91
C ASN A 52 -2.19 10.54 -9.32
N GLN A 53 -2.00 11.38 -10.36
CA GLN A 53 -1.86 10.91 -11.74
C GLN A 53 -3.00 9.94 -12.17
N LEU A 54 -4.25 10.27 -11.81
CA LEU A 54 -5.46 9.46 -12.00
C LEU A 54 -5.76 9.05 -13.45
N TYR A 55 -5.23 9.78 -14.42
CA TYR A 55 -5.46 9.64 -15.86
C TYR A 55 -4.22 9.12 -16.61
N SER A 56 -3.17 8.69 -15.91
CA SER A 56 -2.03 8.02 -16.53
C SER A 56 -1.73 6.71 -15.83
N ILE A 57 -1.49 5.64 -16.59
CA ILE A 57 -1.08 4.36 -15.99
C ILE A 57 0.29 4.49 -15.30
N SER A 58 0.46 3.79 -14.18
CA SER A 58 1.67 3.73 -13.36
C SER A 58 2.88 3.22 -14.14
N SER A 59 4.09 3.46 -13.62
CA SER A 59 5.33 2.96 -14.23
C SER A 59 5.34 1.43 -14.26
N GLN A 60 4.76 0.83 -13.23
CA GLN A 60 4.53 -0.58 -13.05
C GLN A 60 3.68 -1.13 -14.21
N SER A 61 2.43 -0.68 -14.37
CA SER A 61 1.55 -1.09 -15.48
C SER A 61 2.23 -0.94 -16.85
N LYS A 62 3.02 0.12 -17.05
CA LYS A 62 3.78 0.33 -18.29
C LYS A 62 4.86 -0.73 -18.54
N VAL A 63 5.62 -1.13 -17.52
CA VAL A 63 6.62 -2.19 -17.63
C VAL A 63 5.95 -3.49 -18.08
N MET A 64 4.88 -3.87 -17.40
CA MET A 64 4.11 -5.07 -17.74
C MET A 64 3.53 -5.02 -19.17
N LEU A 65 2.89 -3.92 -19.54
CA LEU A 65 2.33 -3.76 -20.89
C LEU A 65 3.40 -3.83 -21.99
N SER A 66 4.64 -3.47 -21.67
CA SER A 66 5.77 -3.52 -22.60
C SER A 66 6.38 -4.91 -22.74
N SER A 67 6.16 -5.81 -21.78
CA SER A 67 6.63 -7.20 -21.79
C SER A 67 5.62 -8.19 -22.38
N LEU A 68 4.38 -7.75 -22.68
CA LEU A 68 3.34 -8.61 -23.26
C LEU A 68 3.78 -9.27 -24.58
N GLU A 69 3.76 -10.60 -24.60
CA GLU A 69 3.97 -11.40 -25.81
C GLU A 69 2.64 -11.74 -26.50
N ASP A 70 1.60 -11.98 -25.70
CA ASP A 70 0.26 -12.36 -26.17
C ASP A 70 -0.65 -11.17 -26.47
N ASP A 71 -1.65 -11.40 -27.32
CA ASP A 71 -2.67 -10.40 -27.64
C ASP A 71 -3.79 -10.45 -26.58
N ILE A 72 -4.06 -9.30 -25.96
CA ILE A 72 -5.05 -9.13 -24.90
C ILE A 72 -6.27 -8.38 -25.45
N THR A 73 -7.46 -8.91 -25.20
CA THR A 73 -8.71 -8.19 -25.48
C THR A 73 -9.38 -7.80 -24.17
N ILE A 74 -9.60 -6.50 -24.00
CA ILE A 74 -10.37 -5.94 -22.88
C ILE A 74 -11.77 -5.60 -23.39
N TYR A 75 -12.79 -6.34 -22.93
CA TYR A 75 -14.18 -6.00 -23.20
C TYR A 75 -14.70 -5.02 -22.16
N TRP A 76 -15.06 -3.82 -22.60
CA TRP A 76 -15.72 -2.82 -21.75
C TRP A 76 -17.24 -2.99 -21.84
N ILE A 77 -17.84 -3.47 -20.75
CA ILE A 77 -19.25 -3.82 -20.69
C ILE A 77 -20.06 -2.60 -20.28
N VAL A 78 -20.63 -1.87 -21.25
CA VAL A 78 -21.41 -0.67 -20.96
C VAL A 78 -22.41 -0.34 -22.08
N ALA A 79 -23.62 0.04 -21.67
CA ALA A 79 -24.66 0.56 -22.56
C ALA A 79 -24.35 2.00 -23.00
N ALA A 80 -24.81 2.37 -24.21
CA ALA A 80 -24.59 3.71 -24.73
C ALA A 80 -25.23 4.80 -23.84
N GLY A 81 -24.44 5.78 -23.40
CA GLY A 81 -24.86 6.87 -22.51
C GLY A 81 -24.76 6.55 -21.02
N GLN A 82 -24.13 5.43 -20.63
CA GLN A 82 -23.84 5.04 -19.24
C GLN A 82 -22.33 4.94 -18.96
N GLU A 83 -21.50 5.46 -19.87
CA GLU A 83 -20.04 5.41 -19.79
C GLU A 83 -19.52 6.20 -18.58
N ASP A 84 -18.63 5.56 -17.81
CA ASP A 84 -17.80 6.23 -16.83
C ASP A 84 -16.53 6.79 -17.50
N GLU A 85 -16.28 8.09 -17.28
CA GLU A 85 -15.18 8.81 -17.94
C GLU A 85 -13.79 8.32 -17.47
N TYR A 86 -13.66 7.88 -16.22
CA TYR A 86 -12.39 7.37 -15.68
C TYR A 86 -12.09 5.99 -16.25
N VAL A 87 -13.07 5.09 -16.25
CA VAL A 87 -12.92 3.75 -16.84
C VAL A 87 -12.60 3.88 -18.33
N GLU A 88 -13.33 4.71 -19.08
CA GLU A 88 -13.08 4.93 -20.52
C GLU A 88 -11.64 5.40 -20.78
N LYS A 89 -11.17 6.43 -20.06
CA LYS A 89 -9.81 6.94 -20.20
C LYS A 89 -8.76 5.92 -19.80
N LEU A 90 -8.98 5.20 -18.70
CA LEU A 90 -8.06 4.17 -18.24
C LEU A 90 -7.89 3.11 -19.31
N LEU A 91 -8.99 2.56 -19.84
CA LEU A 91 -8.95 1.54 -20.89
C LEU A 91 -8.26 2.02 -22.16
N HIS A 92 -8.54 3.24 -22.61
CA HIS A 92 -7.84 3.82 -23.76
C HIS A 92 -6.34 4.00 -23.51
N ASN A 93 -5.91 4.32 -22.28
CA ASN A 93 -4.49 4.39 -21.96
C ASN A 93 -3.81 3.02 -22.10
N TYR A 94 -4.46 1.91 -21.72
CA TYR A 94 -3.91 0.56 -21.93
C TYR A 94 -3.77 0.24 -23.44
N GLU A 95 -4.82 0.51 -24.23
CA GLU A 95 -4.84 0.30 -25.69
C GLU A 95 -3.79 1.15 -26.43
N ASP A 96 -3.65 2.43 -26.04
CA ASP A 96 -2.69 3.35 -26.65
C ASP A 96 -1.24 3.01 -26.28
N TYR A 97 -1.00 2.45 -25.09
CA TYR A 97 0.35 2.16 -24.61
C TYR A 97 0.94 0.89 -25.23
N SER A 98 0.13 -0.13 -25.49
CA SER A 98 0.61 -1.40 -26.08
C SER A 98 -0.25 -1.85 -27.25
N SER A 99 0.39 -2.09 -28.40
CA SER A 99 -0.29 -2.63 -29.59
C SER A 99 -0.83 -4.05 -29.41
N LYS A 100 -0.48 -4.70 -28.29
CA LYS A 100 -0.97 -6.02 -27.88
C LYS A 100 -2.30 -5.96 -27.15
N VAL A 101 -2.70 -4.79 -26.68
CA VAL A 101 -3.98 -4.59 -26.00
C VAL A 101 -4.99 -4.01 -26.98
N LYS A 102 -6.20 -4.56 -26.97
CA LYS A 102 -7.33 -4.07 -27.75
C LYS A 102 -8.54 -3.89 -26.84
N VAL A 103 -9.20 -2.75 -26.92
CA VAL A 103 -10.43 -2.48 -26.15
C VAL A 103 -11.65 -2.62 -27.05
N GLU A 104 -12.61 -3.45 -26.63
CA GLU A 104 -13.88 -3.66 -27.32
C GLU A 104 -15.08 -3.32 -26.43
N LYS A 105 -15.87 -2.34 -26.85
CA LYS A 105 -17.12 -2.02 -26.17
C LYS A 105 -18.21 -3.07 -26.46
N LYS A 106 -18.85 -3.60 -25.42
CA LYS A 106 -20.00 -4.51 -25.51
C LYS A 106 -21.17 -3.95 -24.72
N ASP A 107 -22.30 -3.79 -25.39
CA ASP A 107 -23.54 -3.36 -24.75
C ASP A 107 -24.25 -4.59 -24.14
N PRO A 108 -24.42 -4.66 -22.81
CA PRO A 108 -25.02 -5.82 -22.14
C PRO A 108 -26.51 -5.98 -22.45
N ASP A 109 -27.23 -4.90 -22.80
CA ASP A 109 -28.65 -4.97 -23.17
C ASP A 109 -28.83 -5.55 -24.58
N LEU A 110 -27.84 -5.32 -25.47
CA LEU A 110 -27.85 -5.84 -26.84
C LEU A 110 -27.22 -7.24 -26.95
N ASN A 111 -26.34 -7.62 -26.02
CA ASN A 111 -25.59 -8.88 -26.05
C ASN A 111 -25.60 -9.59 -24.68
N PRO A 112 -26.77 -9.90 -24.09
CA PRO A 112 -26.84 -10.49 -22.74
C PRO A 112 -26.18 -11.87 -22.65
N ASP A 113 -26.22 -12.65 -23.74
CA ASP A 113 -25.59 -13.97 -23.78
C ASP A 113 -24.04 -13.89 -23.84
N PHE A 114 -23.47 -12.73 -24.19
CA PHE A 114 -22.01 -12.57 -24.27
C PHE A 114 -21.38 -12.61 -22.88
N THR A 115 -21.87 -11.79 -21.95
CA THR A 115 -21.31 -11.70 -20.59
C THR A 115 -21.54 -12.97 -19.78
N ASN A 116 -22.68 -13.65 -20.00
CA ASN A 116 -22.99 -14.95 -19.37
C ASN A 116 -22.01 -16.07 -19.75
N ALA A 117 -21.19 -15.89 -20.79
CA ALA A 117 -20.14 -16.85 -21.13
C ALA A 117 -18.89 -16.71 -20.23
N TYR A 118 -18.74 -15.58 -19.53
CA TYR A 118 -17.57 -15.25 -18.73
C TYR A 118 -17.87 -15.24 -17.23
N THR A 119 -19.07 -14.85 -16.79
CA THR A 119 -19.41 -14.84 -15.37
C THR A 119 -20.89 -15.16 -15.13
N ASP A 120 -21.18 -15.70 -13.95
CA ASP A 120 -22.52 -15.93 -13.41
C ASP A 120 -22.97 -14.79 -12.47
N GLU A 121 -22.11 -13.78 -12.25
CA GLU A 121 -22.36 -12.62 -11.38
C GLU A 121 -23.30 -11.58 -12.00
N GLU A 122 -23.76 -10.65 -11.17
CA GLU A 122 -24.53 -9.50 -11.64
C GLU A 122 -23.65 -8.56 -12.48
N ILE A 123 -24.11 -8.26 -13.69
CA ILE A 123 -23.37 -7.41 -14.64
C ILE A 123 -23.74 -5.95 -14.41
N TYR A 124 -22.75 -5.15 -14.02
CA TYR A 124 -22.88 -3.71 -13.89
C TYR A 124 -22.33 -2.99 -15.13
N ASN A 125 -22.93 -1.85 -15.48
CA ASN A 125 -22.37 -0.97 -16.51
C ASN A 125 -20.98 -0.50 -16.06
N ASN A 126 -20.04 -0.46 -17.01
CA ASN A 126 -18.61 -0.17 -16.85
C ASN A 126 -17.78 -1.29 -16.22
N SER A 127 -18.33 -2.50 -16.06
CA SER A 127 -17.53 -3.69 -15.74
C SER A 127 -16.61 -4.05 -16.91
N VAL A 128 -15.55 -4.80 -16.62
CA VAL A 128 -14.52 -5.16 -17.59
C VAL A 128 -14.29 -6.66 -17.61
N ILE A 129 -14.07 -7.21 -18.80
CA ILE A 129 -13.55 -8.57 -18.97
C ILE A 129 -12.21 -8.47 -19.67
N VAL A 130 -11.16 -9.00 -19.05
CA VAL A 130 -9.84 -9.15 -19.67
C VAL A 130 -9.72 -10.58 -20.19
N GLU A 131 -9.36 -10.76 -21.46
CA GLU A 131 -9.25 -12.05 -22.13
C GLU A 131 -7.89 -12.20 -22.83
N CYS A 132 -7.24 -13.35 -22.60
CA CYS A 132 -6.05 -13.82 -23.32
C CYS A 132 -6.25 -15.30 -23.70
N GLY A 133 -6.51 -15.59 -24.97
CA GLY A 133 -6.76 -16.96 -25.43
C GLY A 133 -7.95 -17.61 -24.73
N ASP A 134 -7.70 -18.67 -23.95
CA ASP A 134 -8.73 -19.40 -23.19
C ASP A 134 -8.88 -18.91 -21.74
N ARG A 135 -8.04 -17.96 -21.31
CA ARG A 135 -8.06 -17.41 -19.94
C ARG A 135 -8.68 -16.02 -19.94
N TYR A 136 -9.49 -15.77 -18.92
CA TYR A 136 -10.14 -14.50 -18.73
C TYR A 136 -10.34 -14.21 -17.26
N ARG A 137 -10.52 -12.93 -16.92
CA ARG A 137 -10.99 -12.48 -15.60
C ARG A 137 -12.03 -11.38 -15.80
N TYR A 138 -13.16 -11.53 -15.10
CA TYR A 138 -14.20 -10.51 -14.99
C TYR A 138 -13.85 -9.59 -13.82
N ILE A 139 -14.08 -8.29 -13.99
CA ILE A 139 -13.90 -7.27 -12.96
C ILE A 139 -15.20 -6.48 -12.90
N SER A 140 -15.89 -6.55 -11.77
CA SER A 140 -17.11 -5.79 -11.54
C SER A 140 -16.82 -4.29 -11.46
N TYR A 141 -17.73 -3.46 -11.96
CA TYR A 141 -17.65 -2.02 -11.73
C TYR A 141 -17.65 -1.66 -10.23
N GLU A 142 -18.31 -2.45 -9.39
CA GLU A 142 -18.36 -2.21 -7.94
C GLU A 142 -16.98 -2.43 -7.28
N GLU A 143 -16.18 -3.38 -7.77
CA GLU A 143 -14.81 -3.61 -7.28
C GLU A 143 -13.86 -2.48 -7.67
N MET A 144 -14.11 -1.81 -8.81
CA MET A 144 -13.28 -0.69 -9.24
C MET A 144 -13.43 0.54 -8.35
N TYR A 145 -14.56 0.69 -7.65
CA TYR A 145 -14.88 1.84 -6.81
C TYR A 145 -15.22 1.38 -5.40
N GLU A 146 -14.21 1.31 -4.54
CA GLU A 146 -14.44 0.93 -3.15
C GLU A 146 -15.06 2.10 -2.38
N VAL A 147 -16.17 1.82 -1.69
CA VAL A 147 -16.86 2.77 -0.82
C VAL A 147 -16.51 2.40 0.61
N SER A 148 -15.72 3.23 1.30
CA SER A 148 -15.33 2.92 2.68
C SER A 148 -16.57 2.89 3.61
N SER A 149 -16.60 1.89 4.49
CA SER A 149 -17.67 1.67 5.47
C SER A 149 -17.84 2.83 6.48
N THR A 150 -16.93 3.80 6.50
CA THR A 150 -16.97 4.99 7.37
C THR A 150 -18.13 5.93 7.00
N ASP A 151 -18.63 5.85 5.77
CA ASP A 151 -19.63 6.78 5.24
C ASP A 151 -21.08 6.41 5.59
N TYR A 152 -21.35 5.32 6.31
CA TYR A 152 -22.73 4.93 6.68
C TYR A 152 -23.47 6.00 7.53
N TYR A 153 -22.73 6.90 8.21
CA TYR A 153 -23.29 8.02 8.97
C TYR A 153 -23.36 9.35 8.22
N SER A 154 -22.83 9.41 7.00
CA SER A 154 -22.70 10.59 6.16
C SER A 154 -23.68 10.45 4.99
N MET A 155 -24.54 11.44 4.77
CA MET A 155 -25.60 11.39 3.75
C MET A 155 -25.08 11.57 2.30
N TYR A 156 -23.78 11.40 2.09
CA TYR A 156 -23.08 11.57 0.82
C TYR A 156 -22.05 10.45 0.65
N SER A 157 -22.43 9.32 0.04
CA SER A 157 -21.45 8.31 -0.36
C SER A 157 -20.63 8.86 -1.53
N SER A 158 -19.35 9.07 -1.33
CA SER A 158 -18.38 9.25 -2.41
C SER A 158 -17.48 8.02 -2.42
N ALA A 159 -17.16 7.47 -3.60
CA ALA A 159 -16.16 6.41 -3.68
C ALA A 159 -14.80 7.00 -3.27
N ASP A 160 -14.13 6.37 -2.30
CA ASP A 160 -12.91 6.90 -1.69
C ASP A 160 -11.66 6.48 -2.50
N GLU A 161 -11.75 5.36 -3.22
CA GLU A 161 -10.65 4.74 -3.94
C GLU A 161 -11.06 4.20 -5.31
N PHE A 162 -10.14 4.28 -6.28
CA PHE A 162 -10.28 3.67 -7.59
C PHE A 162 -9.22 2.61 -7.80
N SER A 163 -9.67 1.36 -7.78
CA SER A 163 -8.84 0.17 -7.95
C SER A 163 -8.82 -0.33 -9.39
N GLY A 164 -9.42 0.42 -10.33
CA GLY A 164 -9.51 0.00 -11.74
C GLY A 164 -8.17 -0.32 -12.39
N GLU A 165 -7.11 0.47 -12.14
CA GLU A 165 -5.79 0.17 -12.70
C GLU A 165 -5.18 -1.11 -12.10
N LYS A 166 -5.24 -1.26 -10.77
CA LYS A 166 -4.79 -2.45 -10.01
C LYS A 166 -5.46 -3.71 -10.55
N LEU A 167 -6.79 -3.70 -10.61
CA LEU A 167 -7.59 -4.85 -11.05
C LEU A 167 -7.36 -5.21 -12.52
N ILE A 168 -7.28 -4.21 -13.41
CA ILE A 168 -7.05 -4.46 -14.83
C ILE A 168 -5.63 -5.00 -15.09
N THR A 169 -4.60 -4.41 -14.48
CA THR A 169 -3.23 -4.95 -14.57
C THR A 169 -3.17 -6.36 -14.00
N SER A 170 -3.72 -6.58 -12.80
CA SER A 170 -3.80 -7.91 -12.19
C SER A 170 -4.45 -8.92 -13.14
N ALA A 171 -5.59 -8.58 -13.74
CA ALA A 171 -6.30 -9.45 -14.66
C ALA A 171 -5.51 -9.75 -15.93
N ILE A 172 -4.79 -8.77 -16.49
CA ILE A 172 -3.90 -9.02 -17.64
C ILE A 172 -2.78 -9.98 -17.20
N SER A 173 -2.18 -9.78 -16.01
CA SER A 173 -1.07 -10.59 -15.50
C SER A 173 -1.54 -12.01 -15.28
N TYR A 174 -2.69 -12.18 -14.64
CA TYR A 174 -3.37 -13.45 -14.47
C TYR A 174 -3.50 -14.15 -15.81
N CYS A 175 -4.09 -13.49 -16.81
CA CYS A 175 -4.36 -14.10 -18.10
C CYS A 175 -3.07 -14.54 -18.85
N THR A 176 -1.94 -13.90 -18.57
CA THR A 176 -0.63 -14.22 -19.19
C THR A 176 0.26 -15.16 -18.36
N THR A 177 -0.06 -15.47 -17.11
CA THR A 177 0.77 -16.30 -16.22
C THR A 177 0.33 -17.77 -16.21
N GLU A 178 1.09 -18.69 -16.81
CA GLU A 178 0.66 -20.11 -17.00
C GLU A 178 0.23 -20.81 -15.70
N GLU A 179 1.03 -20.71 -14.64
CA GLU A 179 0.77 -21.29 -13.32
C GLU A 179 0.98 -20.22 -12.25
N LEU A 180 0.02 -20.09 -11.32
CA LEU A 180 0.11 -19.12 -10.24
C LEU A 180 1.00 -19.67 -9.11
N PRO A 181 1.87 -18.85 -8.50
CA PRO A 181 2.61 -19.28 -7.32
C PRO A 181 1.68 -19.55 -6.13
N VAL A 182 2.02 -20.54 -5.30
CA VAL A 182 1.20 -20.99 -4.18
C VAL A 182 1.86 -20.64 -2.85
N VAL A 183 1.17 -19.83 -2.04
CA VAL A 183 1.53 -19.55 -0.65
C VAL A 183 0.93 -20.64 0.25
N HIS A 184 1.78 -21.41 0.90
CA HIS A 184 1.33 -22.47 1.81
C HIS A 184 1.19 -21.93 3.24
N VAL A 185 -0.05 -21.81 3.71
CA VAL A 185 -0.34 -21.30 5.07
C VAL A 185 -0.21 -22.45 6.06
N LEU A 186 0.71 -22.33 7.02
CA LEU A 186 0.91 -23.34 8.05
C LEU A 186 -0.32 -23.45 8.97
N GLU A 187 -0.72 -24.68 9.27
CA GLU A 187 -1.79 -25.00 10.20
C GLU A 187 -1.37 -26.07 11.21
N GLY A 188 -1.87 -25.92 12.43
CA GLY A 188 -1.74 -26.92 13.50
C GLY A 188 -1.40 -26.31 14.86
N HIS A 189 -1.01 -25.03 14.87
CA HIS A 189 -0.48 -24.32 16.03
C HIS A 189 -1.34 -23.12 16.44
N GLY A 190 -2.58 -23.06 15.92
CA GLY A 190 -3.52 -21.98 16.19
C GLY A 190 -3.09 -20.68 15.52
N GLU A 191 -2.56 -20.80 14.31
CA GLU A 191 -2.32 -19.71 13.36
C GLU A 191 -3.61 -18.93 13.11
N ALA A 192 -3.50 -17.61 12.95
CA ALA A 192 -4.63 -16.76 12.64
C ALA A 192 -5.12 -17.01 11.21
N GLU A 193 -6.44 -17.12 11.04
CA GLU A 193 -7.05 -17.16 9.71
C GLU A 193 -6.74 -15.86 8.95
N LEU A 194 -6.50 -15.95 7.64
CA LEU A 194 -6.37 -14.78 6.79
C LEU A 194 -7.72 -14.05 6.73
N SER A 195 -7.71 -12.73 6.88
CA SER A 195 -8.93 -11.94 6.68
C SER A 195 -9.39 -12.06 5.22
N THR A 196 -10.69 -11.87 4.98
CA THR A 196 -11.23 -11.87 3.61
C THR A 196 -10.53 -10.81 2.75
N SER A 197 -10.30 -9.61 3.29
CA SER A 197 -9.58 -8.55 2.56
C SER A 197 -8.18 -8.97 2.15
N PHE A 198 -7.43 -9.62 3.06
CA PHE A 198 -6.06 -10.03 2.78
C PHE A 198 -6.01 -11.21 1.80
N ALA A 199 -6.95 -12.15 1.91
CA ALA A 199 -7.09 -13.24 0.94
C ALA A 199 -7.44 -12.72 -0.46
N ASP A 200 -8.37 -11.76 -0.58
CA ASP A 200 -8.72 -11.10 -1.84
C ASP A 200 -7.52 -10.34 -2.42
N ALA A 201 -6.69 -9.74 -1.56
CA ALA A 201 -5.48 -9.04 -1.98
C ALA A 201 -4.40 -10.00 -2.49
N ILE A 202 -4.21 -11.16 -1.84
CA ILE A 202 -3.34 -12.24 -2.33
C ILE A 202 -3.81 -12.73 -3.71
N GLU A 203 -5.12 -12.95 -3.89
CA GLU A 203 -5.66 -13.36 -5.19
C GLU A 203 -5.47 -12.27 -6.25
N THR A 204 -5.64 -11.01 -5.87
CA THR A 204 -5.42 -9.85 -6.75
C THR A 204 -3.95 -9.75 -7.17
N ASP A 205 -3.01 -10.09 -6.29
CA ASP A 205 -1.59 -10.22 -6.64
C ASP A 205 -1.28 -11.56 -7.35
N ASN A 206 -2.28 -12.29 -7.84
CA ASN A 206 -2.13 -13.52 -8.63
C ASN A 206 -1.33 -14.60 -7.90
N LEU A 207 -1.54 -14.72 -6.61
CA LEU A 207 -1.04 -15.79 -5.76
C LEU A 207 -2.22 -16.67 -5.35
N GLU A 208 -1.97 -17.97 -5.24
CA GLU A 208 -2.91 -18.92 -4.65
C GLU A 208 -2.53 -19.21 -3.20
N THR A 209 -3.50 -19.68 -2.40
CA THR A 209 -3.25 -20.09 -1.02
C THR A 209 -3.68 -21.53 -0.82
N GLU A 210 -2.84 -22.30 -0.16
CA GLU A 210 -3.16 -23.67 0.27
C GLU A 210 -2.78 -23.89 1.73
N SER A 211 -3.57 -24.68 2.45
CA SER A 211 -3.25 -25.06 3.83
C SER A 211 -2.17 -26.13 3.86
N LEU A 212 -1.17 -25.96 4.73
CA LEU A 212 -0.07 -26.89 4.96
C LEU A 212 -0.05 -27.35 6.41
N SER A 213 0.01 -28.67 6.65
CA SER A 213 0.21 -29.23 7.99
C SER A 213 1.42 -30.15 8.02
N LEU A 214 2.34 -29.88 8.95
CA LEU A 214 3.57 -30.65 9.13
C LEU A 214 3.43 -31.80 10.16
N LEU A 215 2.35 -31.80 10.96
CA LEU A 215 2.12 -32.71 12.10
C LEU A 215 2.29 -34.20 11.82
N ASN A 216 2.05 -34.65 10.58
CA ASN A 216 2.14 -36.06 10.20
C ASN A 216 3.18 -36.33 9.09
N GLY A 217 3.92 -35.31 8.68
CA GLY A 217 4.95 -35.41 7.65
C GLY A 217 6.29 -35.87 8.21
N GLU A 218 7.15 -36.42 7.35
CA GLU A 218 8.57 -36.65 7.67
C GLU A 218 9.46 -35.52 7.11
N SER A 219 8.96 -34.75 6.13
CA SER A 219 9.56 -33.54 5.58
C SER A 219 8.47 -32.58 5.08
N VAL A 220 8.83 -31.33 4.79
CA VAL A 220 8.00 -30.45 3.95
C VAL A 220 7.84 -31.10 2.56
N PRO A 221 6.63 -31.09 1.94
CA PRO A 221 6.43 -31.61 0.60
C PRO A 221 7.32 -30.90 -0.46
N GLU A 222 7.72 -31.63 -1.50
CA GLU A 222 8.68 -31.12 -2.53
C GLU A 222 8.10 -30.01 -3.42
N ASP A 223 6.77 -29.89 -3.48
CA ASP A 223 6.02 -28.88 -4.24
C ASP A 223 5.76 -27.58 -3.47
N VAL A 224 6.16 -27.51 -2.20
CA VAL A 224 6.06 -26.30 -1.38
C VAL A 224 7.28 -25.41 -1.63
N GLU A 225 7.06 -24.18 -2.06
CA GLU A 225 8.14 -23.20 -2.30
C GLU A 225 8.16 -22.08 -1.25
N CYS A 226 6.97 -21.63 -0.82
CA CYS A 226 6.79 -20.57 0.16
C CYS A 226 5.82 -20.99 1.26
N ILE A 227 6.21 -20.77 2.52
CA ILE A 227 5.38 -21.02 3.71
C ILE A 227 5.07 -19.70 4.42
N LEU A 228 3.81 -19.46 4.71
CA LEU A 228 3.34 -18.39 5.58
C LEU A 228 2.97 -18.94 6.97
N ILE A 229 3.64 -18.46 8.01
CA ILE A 229 3.32 -18.75 9.40
C ILE A 229 2.67 -17.50 10.01
N ASN A 230 1.33 -17.47 10.02
CA ASN A 230 0.56 -16.29 10.41
C ASN A 230 0.14 -16.33 11.89
N ALA A 231 0.85 -15.60 12.75
CA ALA A 231 0.50 -15.40 14.16
C ALA A 231 0.17 -16.71 14.92
N PRO A 232 1.08 -17.70 14.96
CA PRO A 232 0.85 -18.95 15.69
C PRO A 232 0.69 -18.69 17.18
N SER A 233 -0.29 -19.32 17.81
CA SER A 233 -0.57 -19.19 19.25
C SER A 233 0.07 -20.28 20.12
N THR A 234 0.63 -21.31 19.50
CA THR A 234 1.39 -22.38 20.18
C THR A 234 2.67 -22.66 19.41
N ASP A 235 3.68 -23.19 20.10
CA ASP A 235 4.96 -23.50 19.47
C ASP A 235 4.86 -24.75 18.59
N ILE A 236 5.68 -24.78 17.55
CA ILE A 236 5.92 -25.97 16.72
C ILE A 236 6.69 -27.03 17.52
N SER A 237 6.61 -28.29 17.11
CA SER A 237 7.40 -29.37 17.71
C SER A 237 8.90 -29.26 17.35
N GLU A 238 9.73 -30.05 18.04
CA GLU A 238 11.17 -30.14 17.73
C GLU A 238 11.38 -30.72 16.33
N GLU A 239 10.55 -31.70 15.95
CA GLU A 239 10.54 -32.32 14.63
C GLU A 239 10.15 -31.33 13.52
N GLU A 240 9.10 -30.53 13.73
CA GLU A 240 8.67 -29.51 12.75
C GLU A 240 9.71 -28.41 12.58
N LYS A 241 10.38 -28.00 13.67
CA LYS A 241 11.50 -27.08 13.60
C LYS A 241 12.65 -27.63 12.76
N ASP A 242 13.01 -28.91 12.93
CA ASP A 242 14.02 -29.55 12.09
C ASP A 242 13.57 -29.61 10.62
N MET A 243 12.28 -29.90 10.34
CA MET A 243 11.71 -29.89 8.98
C MET A 243 11.78 -28.50 8.32
N LEU A 244 11.49 -27.42 9.06
CA LEU A 244 11.56 -26.05 8.54
C LEU A 244 13.01 -25.61 8.29
N ILE A 245 13.96 -26.01 9.14
CA ILE A 245 15.39 -25.75 8.91
C ILE A 245 15.84 -26.49 7.66
N ASP A 246 15.54 -27.79 7.53
CA ASP A 246 15.89 -28.58 6.33
C ASP A 246 15.27 -27.98 5.06
N PHE A 247 14.03 -27.49 5.14
CA PHE A 247 13.35 -26.80 4.04
C PHE A 247 14.08 -25.52 3.62
N LEU A 248 14.41 -24.65 4.57
CA LEU A 248 15.17 -23.42 4.32
C LEU A 248 16.59 -23.74 3.82
N GLU A 249 17.28 -24.77 4.34
CA GLU A 249 18.58 -25.22 3.81
C GLU A 249 18.51 -25.66 2.34
N GLY A 250 17.36 -26.19 1.90
CA GLY A 250 17.08 -26.54 0.52
C GLY A 250 16.77 -25.37 -0.42
N GLY A 251 16.76 -24.13 0.10
CA GLY A 251 16.35 -22.94 -0.64
C GLY A 251 14.85 -22.60 -0.51
N GLY A 252 14.14 -23.27 0.40
CA GLY A 252 12.78 -22.93 0.76
C GLY A 252 12.67 -21.52 1.35
N ARG A 253 11.43 -21.03 1.42
CA ARG A 253 11.15 -19.63 1.78
C ARG A 253 10.05 -19.55 2.83
N VAL A 254 10.27 -18.84 3.93
CA VAL A 254 9.34 -18.78 5.08
C VAL A 254 9.09 -17.35 5.53
N LEU A 255 7.83 -16.92 5.51
CA LEU A 255 7.38 -15.64 6.06
C LEU A 255 6.69 -15.88 7.41
N ILE A 256 7.16 -15.21 8.46
CA ILE A 256 6.65 -15.37 9.83
C ILE A 256 6.12 -14.04 10.33
N LEU A 257 4.84 -14.01 10.70
CA LEU A 257 4.23 -12.90 11.44
C LEU A 257 4.07 -13.33 12.89
N SER A 258 4.87 -12.77 13.80
CA SER A 258 4.79 -13.11 15.21
C SER A 258 5.30 -11.96 16.07
N GLY A 259 4.42 -11.43 16.93
CA GLY A 259 4.70 -10.29 17.80
C GLY A 259 4.60 -10.60 19.28
N THR A 260 4.30 -9.56 20.07
CA THR A 260 4.14 -9.71 21.52
C THR A 260 2.72 -10.14 21.85
N ASN A 261 2.60 -11.14 22.72
CA ASN A 261 1.34 -11.78 23.11
C ASN A 261 1.43 -12.20 24.59
N THR A 262 0.32 -12.69 25.12
CA THR A 262 0.20 -13.04 26.55
C THR A 262 0.69 -14.46 26.88
N GLU A 263 0.82 -15.36 25.90
CA GLU A 263 1.02 -16.80 26.15
C GLU A 263 2.12 -17.48 25.28
N ASP A 264 2.79 -16.78 24.36
CA ASP A 264 3.52 -17.47 23.28
C ASP A 264 5.03 -17.53 23.53
N GLU A 265 5.42 -18.45 24.40
CA GLU A 265 6.77 -19.02 24.33
C GLU A 265 6.84 -19.91 23.08
N LEU A 266 7.38 -19.37 21.99
CA LEU A 266 7.65 -20.08 20.73
C LEU A 266 9.15 -20.44 20.56
N PRO A 267 9.80 -21.16 21.51
CA PRO A 267 11.25 -21.39 21.45
C PRO A 267 11.70 -22.14 20.20
N ASN A 268 10.92 -23.11 19.70
CA ASN A 268 11.27 -23.85 18.49
C ASN A 268 11.14 -22.96 17.25
N LEU A 269 10.05 -22.23 17.09
CA LEU A 269 9.92 -21.29 15.96
C LEU A 269 11.02 -20.22 15.96
N LYS A 270 11.36 -19.68 17.14
CA LYS A 270 12.47 -18.71 17.29
C LYS A 270 13.81 -19.35 16.94
N ALA A 271 14.03 -20.62 17.29
CA ALA A 271 15.25 -21.34 16.95
C ALA A 271 15.42 -21.52 15.42
N VAL A 272 14.33 -21.65 14.66
CA VAL A 272 14.40 -21.62 13.18
C VAL A 272 14.98 -20.28 12.71
N ALA A 273 14.50 -19.16 13.23
CA ALA A 273 14.99 -17.84 12.84
C ALA A 273 16.41 -17.55 13.34
N GLU A 274 16.73 -18.00 14.56
CA GLU A 274 18.05 -17.86 15.17
C GLU A 274 19.12 -18.61 14.36
N TYR A 275 18.79 -19.78 13.80
CA TYR A 275 19.67 -20.54 12.91
C TYR A 275 20.11 -19.73 11.67
N TYR A 276 19.29 -18.76 11.25
CA TYR A 276 19.56 -17.85 10.13
C TYR A 276 19.88 -16.42 10.58
N GLY A 277 20.37 -16.24 11.81
CA GLY A 277 20.92 -14.97 12.28
C GLY A 277 19.88 -13.93 12.73
N ILE A 278 18.61 -14.34 12.92
CA ILE A 278 17.56 -13.48 13.49
C ILE A 278 17.21 -13.98 14.88
N SER A 279 17.71 -13.28 15.91
CA SER A 279 17.38 -13.57 17.31
C SER A 279 16.15 -12.77 17.75
N VAL A 280 15.07 -13.43 18.13
CA VAL A 280 13.84 -12.78 18.60
C VAL A 280 13.97 -12.43 20.08
N LEU A 281 13.89 -11.14 20.41
CA LEU A 281 13.98 -10.63 21.77
C LEU A 281 12.60 -10.56 22.42
N GLU A 282 12.50 -11.12 23.62
CA GLU A 282 11.27 -11.08 24.43
C GLU A 282 11.02 -9.70 25.03
N GLY A 283 9.78 -9.24 24.91
CA GLY A 283 9.33 -7.94 25.39
C GLY A 283 8.42 -7.26 24.39
N VAL A 284 8.07 -6.00 24.66
CA VAL A 284 7.31 -5.13 23.74
C VAL A 284 8.10 -3.87 23.48
N VAL A 285 8.20 -3.45 22.23
CA VAL A 285 8.88 -2.20 21.86
C VAL A 285 7.99 -1.02 22.19
N VAL A 286 8.56 -0.03 22.87
CA VAL A 286 7.93 1.23 23.25
C VAL A 286 8.73 2.37 22.63
N GLU A 287 8.03 3.31 22.00
CA GLU A 287 8.60 4.47 21.33
C GLU A 287 8.34 5.77 22.10
N GLU A 288 9.41 6.51 22.41
CA GLU A 288 9.29 7.83 23.03
C GLU A 288 9.21 8.96 21.99
N SER A 289 9.77 8.73 20.80
CA SER A 289 9.75 9.70 19.73
C SER A 289 8.33 9.88 19.19
N THR A 290 7.74 11.06 19.41
CA THR A 290 6.39 11.37 18.92
C THR A 290 6.27 11.29 17.40
N ASP A 291 7.41 11.32 16.70
CA ASP A 291 7.47 11.21 15.25
C ASP A 291 7.42 9.76 14.75
N HIS A 292 7.51 8.76 15.64
CA HIS A 292 7.60 7.33 15.30
C HIS A 292 6.51 6.47 15.97
N TYR A 293 5.44 7.07 16.48
CA TYR A 293 4.25 6.35 16.92
C TYR A 293 2.96 7.15 16.67
N ILE A 294 1.84 6.44 16.63
CA ILE A 294 0.52 7.00 16.32
C ILE A 294 -0.47 6.80 17.47
N PHE A 295 -1.67 7.39 17.34
CA PHE A 295 -2.78 7.33 18.31
C PHE A 295 -2.45 7.76 19.75
N ASN A 296 -1.35 8.47 19.95
CA ASN A 296 -0.84 8.74 21.29
C ASN A 296 -0.59 7.44 22.11
N MET A 297 -0.26 6.35 21.43
CA MET A 297 0.02 5.02 22.00
C MET A 297 1.44 4.57 21.61
N PRO A 298 2.42 4.68 22.52
CA PRO A 298 3.83 4.37 22.28
C PRO A 298 4.17 2.94 21.80
N VAL A 299 3.21 2.01 21.84
CA VAL A 299 3.37 0.63 21.35
C VAL A 299 2.79 0.41 19.95
N ILE A 300 2.25 1.46 19.32
CA ILE A 300 1.76 1.45 17.94
C ILE A 300 2.74 2.25 17.10
N LEU A 301 3.76 1.54 16.64
CA LEU A 301 4.96 2.12 16.07
C LEU A 301 4.72 2.52 14.62
N MET A 302 5.39 3.58 14.19
CA MET A 302 5.56 3.99 12.81
C MET A 302 7.07 3.97 12.53
N PRO A 303 7.63 2.80 12.16
CA PRO A 303 9.06 2.61 12.04
C PRO A 303 9.68 3.34 10.84
N GLU A 304 11.01 3.44 10.88
CA GLU A 304 11.80 3.75 9.70
C GLU A 304 11.91 2.50 8.81
N MET A 305 11.66 2.65 7.51
CA MET A 305 11.82 1.59 6.52
C MET A 305 13.23 1.59 5.95
N GLY A 306 13.93 0.47 6.07
CA GLY A 306 15.18 0.21 5.35
C GLY A 306 14.89 -0.02 3.86
N SER A 307 15.87 0.20 2.98
CA SER A 307 15.70 -0.04 1.53
C SER A 307 15.84 -1.52 1.21
N SER A 308 14.88 -2.05 0.45
CA SER A 308 14.82 -3.44 -0.05
C SER A 308 13.75 -3.54 -1.13
N ASP A 309 13.74 -4.62 -1.91
CA ASP A 309 12.67 -4.86 -2.89
C ASP A 309 11.28 -4.92 -2.25
N ILE A 310 11.19 -5.28 -0.96
CA ILE A 310 9.95 -5.34 -0.18
C ILE A 310 9.43 -3.94 0.20
N THR A 311 10.33 -3.00 0.51
CA THR A 311 10.01 -1.71 1.15
C THR A 311 10.17 -0.52 0.22
N ASP A 312 10.98 -0.63 -0.83
CA ASP A 312 11.23 0.44 -1.81
C ASP A 312 9.95 0.93 -2.48
N PRO A 313 8.98 0.08 -2.89
CA PRO A 313 7.69 0.55 -3.40
C PRO A 313 6.97 1.49 -2.42
N LEU A 314 6.90 1.10 -1.14
CA LEU A 314 6.26 1.88 -0.08
C LEU A 314 6.99 3.20 0.19
N ILE A 315 8.33 3.16 0.21
CA ILE A 315 9.18 4.35 0.41
C ILE A 315 8.98 5.35 -0.74
N ASN A 316 8.97 4.87 -1.98
CA ASN A 316 8.85 5.72 -3.17
C ASN A 316 7.50 6.43 -3.25
N ASP A 317 6.45 5.74 -2.81
CA ASP A 317 5.07 6.25 -2.81
C ASP A 317 4.70 6.94 -1.49
N ASN A 318 5.66 7.09 -0.56
CA ASN A 318 5.51 7.76 0.74
C ASN A 318 4.42 7.13 1.63
N TYR A 319 4.26 5.81 1.55
CA TYR A 319 3.46 5.03 2.49
C TYR A 319 4.22 4.76 3.79
N HIS A 320 3.46 4.49 4.85
CA HIS A 320 4.03 4.22 6.17
C HIS A 320 3.43 2.95 6.75
N VAL A 321 4.28 1.96 7.02
CA VAL A 321 3.91 0.76 7.78
C VAL A 321 3.64 1.15 9.23
N ILE A 322 2.63 0.53 9.83
CA ILE A 322 2.29 0.62 11.25
C ILE A 322 2.59 -0.74 11.87
N MET A 323 3.39 -0.75 12.94
CA MET A 323 3.81 -1.95 13.67
C MET A 323 3.26 -1.92 15.11
N PRO A 324 2.05 -2.45 15.37
CA PRO A 324 1.49 -2.53 16.70
C PRO A 324 2.09 -3.67 17.52
N VAL A 325 2.33 -3.42 18.82
CA VAL A 325 2.64 -4.45 19.83
C VAL A 325 3.82 -5.33 19.43
N ALA A 326 4.85 -4.68 18.86
CA ALA A 326 5.96 -5.38 18.24
C ALA A 326 6.95 -5.97 19.26
N LYS A 327 7.51 -7.14 18.95
CA LYS A 327 8.76 -7.63 19.53
C LYS A 327 9.95 -6.91 18.88
N ALA A 328 11.16 -7.16 19.37
CA ALA A 328 12.39 -6.73 18.72
C ALA A 328 13.18 -7.92 18.18
N LEU A 329 13.95 -7.68 17.14
CA LEU A 329 14.87 -8.61 16.52
C LEU A 329 16.30 -8.10 16.73
N ASP A 330 17.19 -9.00 17.14
CA ASP A 330 18.62 -8.79 17.08
C ASP A 330 19.18 -9.53 15.86
N VAL A 331 19.80 -8.74 14.98
CA VAL A 331 20.35 -9.17 13.69
C VAL A 331 21.85 -8.87 13.58
N SER A 332 22.50 -8.64 14.72
CA SER A 332 23.89 -8.17 14.78
C SER A 332 24.95 -9.26 14.59
N GLU A 333 24.58 -10.53 14.81
CA GLU A 333 25.47 -11.68 14.71
C GLU A 333 24.95 -12.73 13.72
N PRO A 334 24.80 -12.40 12.43
CA PRO A 334 24.44 -13.41 11.43
C PRO A 334 25.59 -14.41 11.26
N ASP A 335 25.24 -15.70 11.20
CA ASP A 335 26.21 -16.78 11.09
C ASP A 335 26.67 -17.00 9.63
N GLY A 336 27.98 -17.19 9.45
CA GLY A 336 28.56 -17.72 8.21
C GLY A 336 28.24 -16.92 6.94
N ASP A 337 27.51 -17.56 6.03
CA ASP A 337 27.19 -17.08 4.68
C ASP A 337 25.77 -16.47 4.57
N VAL A 338 25.08 -16.24 5.70
CA VAL A 338 23.74 -15.62 5.75
C VAL A 338 23.86 -14.10 5.75
N THR A 339 23.06 -13.43 4.93
CA THR A 339 22.89 -11.97 4.93
C THR A 339 21.56 -11.61 5.55
N VAL A 340 21.57 -10.81 6.62
CA VAL A 340 20.36 -10.32 7.29
C VAL A 340 20.20 -8.83 7.04
N THR A 341 19.07 -8.45 6.44
CA THR A 341 18.70 -7.08 6.07
C THR A 341 17.56 -6.61 6.97
N PRO A 342 17.77 -5.60 7.83
CA PRO A 342 16.68 -4.94 8.56
C PRO A 342 15.72 -4.26 7.57
N LEU A 343 14.44 -4.61 7.65
CA LEU A 343 13.37 -4.03 6.83
C LEU A 343 12.69 -2.86 7.53
N LEU A 344 12.41 -3.01 8.84
CA LEU A 344 11.77 -2.00 9.67
C LEU A 344 12.56 -1.81 10.95
N THR A 345 12.80 -0.56 11.35
CA THR A 345 13.55 -0.23 12.58
C THR A 345 12.82 0.83 13.39
N SER A 346 12.79 0.70 14.72
CA SER A 346 12.32 1.76 15.62
C SER A 346 13.34 2.90 15.75
N SER A 347 12.96 4.00 16.38
CA SER A 347 13.87 5.13 16.56
C SER A 347 14.94 4.85 17.63
N GLU A 348 16.00 5.64 17.65
CA GLU A 348 17.02 5.64 18.71
C GLU A 348 16.44 5.91 20.11
N ASP A 349 15.28 6.58 20.20
CA ASP A 349 14.61 6.91 21.48
C ASP A 349 13.74 5.74 21.99
N SER A 350 13.53 4.70 21.20
CA SER A 350 12.76 3.51 21.58
C SER A 350 13.50 2.61 22.58
N PHE A 351 12.77 1.69 23.19
CA PHE A 351 13.33 0.63 24.02
C PHE A 351 12.41 -0.60 24.08
N LEU A 352 12.99 -1.76 24.38
CA LEU A 352 12.27 -3.02 24.58
C LEU A 352 11.93 -3.17 26.06
N LYS A 353 10.64 -3.21 26.38
CA LYS A 353 10.16 -3.52 27.74
C LYS A 353 10.09 -5.01 27.98
N ALA A 354 10.87 -5.49 28.95
CA ALA A 354 10.99 -6.92 29.26
C ALA A 354 9.67 -7.56 29.75
N ASP A 355 8.78 -6.78 30.37
CA ASP A 355 7.47 -7.27 30.84
C ASP A 355 6.48 -7.58 29.71
N GLY A 356 6.83 -7.27 28.46
CA GLY A 356 6.05 -7.63 27.28
C GLY A 356 4.62 -7.12 27.34
N TYR A 357 3.65 -8.01 27.18
CA TYR A 357 2.22 -7.63 27.22
C TYR A 357 1.74 -7.17 28.61
N ASN A 358 2.50 -7.46 29.68
CA ASN A 358 2.12 -7.16 31.06
C ASN A 358 2.61 -5.79 31.56
N ILE A 359 3.09 -4.92 30.66
CA ILE A 359 3.58 -3.59 31.03
C ILE A 359 2.51 -2.77 31.78
N GLU A 360 2.90 -2.18 32.93
CA GLU A 360 2.03 -1.29 33.71
C GLU A 360 2.14 0.18 33.28
N THR A 361 3.24 0.51 32.60
CA THR A 361 3.59 1.86 32.15
C THR A 361 4.37 1.81 30.82
N TYR A 362 4.32 2.92 30.08
CA TYR A 362 5.17 3.14 28.91
C TYR A 362 6.48 3.86 29.25
N GLU A 363 6.74 4.14 30.53
CA GLU A 363 8.02 4.73 30.94
C GLU A 363 9.13 3.68 30.92
N LYS A 364 10.33 4.11 30.54
CA LYS A 364 11.53 3.26 30.57
C LYS A 364 11.92 2.90 32.00
N GLU A 365 12.25 1.63 32.22
CA GLU A 365 12.65 1.07 33.51
C GLU A 365 14.04 0.42 33.46
N ASP A 366 14.59 0.12 34.65
CA ASP A 366 15.88 -0.55 34.77
C ASP A 366 15.78 -1.99 34.24
N GLY A 367 16.54 -2.31 33.20
CA GLY A 367 16.53 -3.62 32.54
C GLY A 367 15.97 -3.58 31.11
N ASP A 368 15.30 -2.48 30.73
CA ASP A 368 14.82 -2.28 29.36
C ASP A 368 16.00 -2.05 28.39
N THR A 369 15.93 -2.70 27.23
CA THR A 369 16.99 -2.62 26.21
C THR A 369 16.78 -1.37 25.36
N GLN A 370 17.77 -0.47 25.30
CA GLN A 370 17.69 0.74 24.47
C GLN A 370 17.72 0.37 22.99
N GLY A 371 16.92 1.08 22.19
CA GLY A 371 16.95 0.99 20.73
C GLY A 371 18.15 1.71 20.09
N PRO A 372 18.16 1.79 18.76
CA PRO A 372 17.11 1.36 17.84
C PRO A 372 16.97 -0.17 17.80
N LEU A 373 15.77 -0.65 17.49
CA LEU A 373 15.44 -2.08 17.49
C LEU A 373 14.90 -2.47 16.12
N THR A 374 15.35 -3.61 15.60
CA THR A 374 14.80 -4.14 14.35
C THR A 374 13.42 -4.74 14.63
N LEU A 375 12.42 -4.42 13.82
CA LEU A 375 11.04 -4.86 13.95
C LEU A 375 10.62 -5.82 12.83
N ALA A 376 11.33 -5.79 11.70
CA ALA A 376 11.22 -6.80 10.66
C ALA A 376 12.57 -6.97 9.98
N ALA A 377 12.90 -8.20 9.59
CA ALA A 377 14.17 -8.53 8.94
C ALA A 377 14.00 -9.63 7.89
N LEU A 378 14.81 -9.54 6.84
CA LEU A 378 14.97 -10.54 5.79
C LEU A 378 16.33 -11.20 5.93
N ALA A 379 16.38 -12.50 6.19
CA ALA A 379 17.57 -13.32 6.08
C ALA A 379 17.61 -14.01 4.71
N THR A 380 18.76 -13.98 4.07
CA THR A 380 19.01 -14.61 2.76
C THR A 380 20.29 -15.43 2.78
N LYS A 381 20.31 -16.54 2.06
CA LYS A 381 21.51 -17.36 1.86
C LYS A 381 21.47 -17.98 0.48
N ASP A 382 22.50 -17.69 -0.31
CA ASP A 382 22.68 -18.34 -1.61
C ASP A 382 23.03 -19.83 -1.39
N ILE A 383 22.29 -20.72 -2.06
CA ILE A 383 22.50 -22.16 -1.96
C ILE A 383 23.35 -22.65 -3.14
N ASP A 384 22.77 -22.77 -4.34
CA ASP A 384 23.44 -23.19 -5.58
C ASP A 384 22.61 -22.76 -6.81
N ASP A 385 23.24 -22.60 -7.98
CA ASP A 385 22.58 -22.38 -9.29
C ASP A 385 21.46 -21.30 -9.34
N GLY A 386 21.59 -20.24 -8.54
CA GLY A 386 20.63 -19.12 -8.49
C GLY A 386 19.48 -19.32 -7.51
N ASN A 387 19.40 -20.47 -6.84
CA ASN A 387 18.45 -20.71 -5.76
C ASN A 387 18.92 -20.05 -4.45
N GLN A 388 18.02 -19.35 -3.77
CA GLN A 388 18.30 -18.60 -2.55
C GLN A 388 17.25 -18.91 -1.48
N MET A 389 17.71 -19.28 -0.29
CA MET A 389 16.87 -19.35 0.91
C MET A 389 16.44 -17.95 1.34
N GLN A 390 15.17 -17.79 1.71
CA GLN A 390 14.66 -16.53 2.23
C GLN A 390 13.81 -16.74 3.49
N LEU A 391 14.13 -16.02 4.55
CA LEU A 391 13.34 -16.01 5.78
C LEU A 391 13.00 -14.57 6.13
N VAL A 392 11.71 -14.23 6.21
CA VAL A 392 11.25 -12.92 6.68
C VAL A 392 10.57 -13.10 8.03
N TRP A 393 11.00 -12.33 9.03
CA TRP A 393 10.30 -12.22 10.30
C TRP A 393 9.72 -10.82 10.45
N ILE A 394 8.40 -10.72 10.63
CA ILE A 394 7.69 -9.49 10.97
C ILE A 394 7.27 -9.59 12.44
N ALA A 395 7.84 -8.74 13.29
CA ALA A 395 7.72 -8.84 14.74
C ALA A 395 6.38 -8.33 15.30
N SER A 396 5.29 -8.37 14.54
CA SER A 396 3.93 -8.04 14.96
C SER A 396 2.95 -9.08 14.44
N SER A 397 2.12 -9.64 15.32
CA SER A 397 1.07 -10.61 14.97
C SER A 397 -0.25 -9.94 14.58
N VAL A 398 -0.39 -8.63 14.79
CA VAL A 398 -1.64 -7.87 14.60
C VAL A 398 -1.49 -6.76 13.55
N LEU A 399 -0.36 -6.72 12.83
CA LEU A 399 -0.11 -5.72 11.78
C LEU A 399 -1.21 -5.76 10.70
N LEU A 400 -1.73 -6.94 10.38
CA LEU A 400 -2.77 -7.16 9.37
C LEU A 400 -4.20 -6.97 9.90
N ASP A 401 -4.41 -6.61 11.18
CA ASP A 401 -5.75 -6.29 11.65
C ASP A 401 -6.33 -5.14 10.83
N GLU A 402 -7.58 -5.28 10.37
CA GLU A 402 -8.28 -4.36 9.46
C GLU A 402 -8.15 -2.89 9.87
N ALA A 403 -8.25 -2.61 11.18
CA ALA A 403 -8.11 -1.25 11.70
C ALA A 403 -6.71 -0.67 11.43
N TYR A 404 -5.64 -1.42 11.70
CA TYR A 404 -4.27 -0.94 11.48
C TYR A 404 -3.94 -0.84 9.99
N ASN A 405 -4.41 -1.81 9.19
CA ASN A 405 -4.25 -1.77 7.74
C ASN A 405 -4.88 -0.52 7.14
N GLN A 406 -6.15 -0.24 7.47
CA GLN A 406 -6.85 0.96 7.00
C GLN A 406 -6.14 2.26 7.44
N TYR A 407 -5.63 2.32 8.67
CA TYR A 407 -4.89 3.48 9.14
C TYR A 407 -3.53 3.68 8.46
N SER A 408 -2.95 2.59 7.91
CA SER A 408 -1.72 2.64 7.11
C SER A 408 -1.99 3.00 5.64
N SER A 409 -3.27 3.17 5.24
CA SER A 409 -3.69 3.22 3.84
C SER A 409 -3.20 1.97 3.09
N ASP A 410 -3.46 0.80 3.66
CA ASP A 410 -3.14 -0.54 3.16
C ASP A 410 -1.64 -0.87 3.01
N ALA A 411 -0.76 0.04 3.46
CA ALA A 411 0.68 -0.17 3.45
C ALA A 411 1.14 -1.38 4.28
N ASN A 412 0.39 -1.76 5.31
CA ASN A 412 0.67 -2.97 6.10
C ASN A 412 0.44 -4.24 5.28
N GLU A 413 -0.70 -4.36 4.60
CA GLU A 413 -1.01 -5.43 3.67
C GLU A 413 -0.01 -5.45 2.51
N ASP A 414 0.25 -4.31 1.88
CA ASP A 414 1.22 -4.19 0.79
C ASP A 414 2.64 -4.61 1.23
N PHE A 415 3.04 -4.31 2.47
CA PHE A 415 4.33 -4.76 3.00
C PHE A 415 4.43 -6.28 3.09
N VAL A 416 3.37 -6.95 3.53
CA VAL A 416 3.33 -8.43 3.60
C VAL A 416 3.22 -9.03 2.20
N LEU A 417 2.42 -8.44 1.31
CA LEU A 417 2.29 -8.87 -0.09
C LEU A 417 3.61 -8.73 -0.84
N ASN A 418 4.32 -7.61 -0.72
CA ASN A 418 5.64 -7.43 -1.33
C ASN A 418 6.63 -8.52 -0.87
N ALA A 419 6.56 -8.92 0.41
CA ALA A 419 7.37 -10.03 0.91
C ALA A 419 6.95 -11.36 0.28
N LEU A 420 5.65 -11.67 0.21
CA LEU A 420 5.14 -12.88 -0.44
C LEU A 420 5.49 -12.94 -1.94
N GLU A 421 5.35 -11.84 -2.68
CA GLU A 421 5.68 -11.78 -4.10
C GLU A 421 7.16 -12.01 -4.38
N MET A 422 8.03 -11.36 -3.60
CA MET A 422 9.48 -11.60 -3.67
C MET A 422 9.80 -13.07 -3.34
N MET A 423 9.10 -13.64 -2.36
CA MET A 423 9.32 -15.00 -1.89
C MET A 423 8.73 -16.07 -2.80
N CYS A 424 7.67 -15.82 -3.57
CA CYS A 424 7.11 -16.84 -4.46
C CYS A 424 7.68 -16.80 -5.89
N GLU A 425 8.94 -16.34 -6.04
CA GLU A 425 9.68 -16.24 -7.33
C GLU A 425 8.90 -15.58 -8.47
N LYS A 426 8.20 -14.50 -8.14
CA LYS A 426 7.54 -13.68 -9.15
C LYS A 426 8.54 -12.66 -9.74
N ASP A 427 9.64 -13.17 -10.31
CA ASP A 427 10.76 -12.35 -10.84
C ASP A 427 10.34 -11.37 -11.96
N ASP A 428 9.14 -11.54 -12.53
CA ASP A 428 8.55 -10.65 -13.54
C ASP A 428 7.20 -10.04 -13.12
N SER A 429 6.77 -10.14 -11.85
CA SER A 429 5.50 -9.51 -11.47
C SER A 429 5.61 -8.06 -11.12
N VAL A 430 4.73 -7.34 -11.79
CA VAL A 430 4.42 -5.97 -11.53
C VAL A 430 3.17 -5.94 -10.67
N SER A 431 3.29 -5.80 -9.34
CA SER A 431 2.14 -5.41 -8.51
C SER A 431 1.84 -3.92 -8.74
N VAL A 432 0.59 -3.63 -9.07
CA VAL A 432 0.10 -2.27 -9.33
C VAL A 432 -0.82 -1.90 -8.18
N ARG A 433 -0.41 -0.89 -7.41
CA ARG A 433 -1.19 -0.38 -6.28
C ARG A 433 -2.39 0.44 -6.77
N SER A 434 -3.46 0.42 -5.98
CA SER A 434 -4.69 1.18 -6.23
C SER A 434 -4.44 2.68 -6.05
N LYS A 435 -5.30 3.51 -6.65
CA LYS A 435 -5.17 4.98 -6.60
C LYS A 435 -6.34 5.56 -5.82
N SER A 436 -6.04 6.31 -4.75
CA SER A 436 -7.08 7.02 -3.99
C SER A 436 -7.77 8.09 -4.85
N LEU A 437 -9.11 8.14 -4.81
CA LEU A 437 -9.94 9.14 -5.47
C LEU A 437 -10.25 10.34 -4.57
N THR A 438 -10.29 10.14 -3.25
CA THR A 438 -10.42 11.21 -2.26
C THR A 438 -9.66 10.91 -0.96
N ASN A 439 -8.88 11.90 -0.49
CA ASN A 439 -8.11 11.96 0.76
C ASN A 439 -7.47 10.64 1.24
N GLU A 440 -6.16 10.50 1.05
CA GLU A 440 -5.33 9.63 1.90
C GLU A 440 -5.69 9.87 3.38
N TYR A 441 -5.88 8.79 4.14
CA TYR A 441 -5.67 8.88 5.57
C TYR A 441 -4.20 9.17 5.75
N LEU A 442 -3.87 10.45 5.95
CA LEU A 442 -2.49 10.83 6.23
C LEU A 442 -2.08 10.06 7.50
N THR A 443 -1.17 9.09 7.38
CA THR A 443 -0.58 8.42 8.54
C THR A 443 0.26 9.46 9.25
N VAL A 444 -0.36 10.12 10.24
CA VAL A 444 0.25 11.27 10.92
C VAL A 444 0.85 10.79 12.23
N SER A 445 2.17 10.98 12.37
CA SER A 445 2.84 10.83 13.66
C SER A 445 2.16 11.66 14.75
N THR A 446 2.25 11.21 16.00
CA THR A 446 1.72 11.96 17.15
C THR A 446 2.33 13.38 17.25
N GLY A 447 3.59 13.55 16.85
CA GLY A 447 4.31 14.81 16.79
C GLY A 447 3.71 15.77 15.77
N SER A 448 3.51 15.29 14.54
CA SER A 448 2.88 16.05 13.45
C SER A 448 1.43 16.44 13.79
N ALA A 449 0.66 15.51 14.36
CA ALA A 449 -0.71 15.78 14.82
C ALA A 449 -0.75 16.86 15.92
N SER A 450 0.20 16.81 16.86
CA SER A 450 0.35 17.81 17.92
C SER A 450 0.72 19.20 17.37
N LEU A 451 1.60 19.26 16.38
CA LEU A 451 1.95 20.51 15.69
C LEU A 451 0.72 21.11 14.99
N ILE A 452 0.00 20.32 14.20
CA ILE A 452 -1.22 20.75 13.51
C ILE A 452 -2.23 21.29 14.50
N LYS A 453 -2.42 20.61 15.65
CA LYS A 453 -3.29 21.05 16.74
C LYS A 453 -2.87 22.40 17.31
N VAL A 454 -1.58 22.60 17.61
CA VAL A 454 -1.04 23.87 18.12
C VAL A 454 -1.21 25.01 17.10
N VAL A 455 -0.94 24.76 15.83
CA VAL A 455 -1.09 25.77 14.76
C VAL A 455 -2.56 26.14 14.59
N THR A 456 -3.44 25.15 14.49
CA THR A 456 -4.85 25.33 14.15
C THR A 456 -5.65 25.94 15.31
N ILE A 457 -5.39 25.51 16.55
CA ILE A 457 -6.14 25.96 17.74
C ILE A 457 -5.44 27.14 18.43
N GLY A 458 -4.11 27.21 18.39
CA GLY A 458 -3.33 28.26 19.06
C GLY A 458 -2.98 29.41 18.12
N VAL A 459 -2.17 29.12 17.10
CA VAL A 459 -1.52 30.15 16.28
C VAL A 459 -2.53 30.89 15.40
N ILE A 460 -3.38 30.18 14.67
CA ILE A 460 -4.36 30.79 13.75
C ILE A 460 -5.34 31.69 14.52
N PRO A 461 -6.00 31.26 15.60
CA PRO A 461 -6.88 32.13 16.39
C PRO A 461 -6.14 33.32 17.02
N ALA A 462 -4.91 33.13 17.48
CA ALA A 462 -4.09 34.22 18.01
C ALA A 462 -3.79 35.29 16.94
N ILE A 463 -3.47 34.89 15.70
CA ILE A 463 -3.27 35.82 14.58
C ILE A 463 -4.55 36.61 14.32
N TYR A 464 -5.72 35.97 14.24
CA TYR A 464 -7.00 36.67 14.05
C TYR A 464 -7.29 37.64 15.19
N LEU A 465 -6.99 37.27 16.43
CA LEU A 465 -7.18 38.12 17.60
C LEU A 465 -6.25 39.34 17.54
N ILE A 466 -4.97 39.16 17.21
CA ILE A 466 -3.99 40.25 17.07
C ILE A 466 -4.40 41.21 15.94
N VAL A 467 -4.80 40.69 14.79
CA VAL A 467 -5.29 41.49 13.65
C VAL A 467 -6.56 42.25 14.06
N GLY A 468 -7.50 41.58 14.74
CA GLY A 468 -8.73 42.19 15.26
C GLY A 468 -8.45 43.35 16.22
N ILE A 469 -7.56 43.15 17.20
CA ILE A 469 -7.11 44.21 18.11
C ILE A 469 -6.45 45.36 17.32
N GLY A 470 -5.57 45.06 16.37
CA GLY A 470 -4.90 46.05 15.54
C GLY A 470 -5.88 46.93 14.76
N VAL A 471 -6.91 46.32 14.17
CA VAL A 471 -7.99 47.02 13.46
C VAL A 471 -8.79 47.93 14.41
N VAL A 472 -9.16 47.45 15.59
CA VAL A 472 -9.90 48.23 16.60
C VAL A 472 -9.07 49.43 17.09
N VAL A 473 -7.80 49.22 17.42
CA VAL A 473 -6.89 50.29 17.87
C VAL A 473 -6.68 51.33 16.75
N ARG A 474 -6.50 50.90 15.51
CA ARG A 474 -6.37 51.80 14.35
C ARG A 474 -7.66 52.59 14.10
N ARG A 475 -8.83 51.97 14.28
CA ARG A 475 -10.13 52.66 14.19
C ARG A 475 -10.33 53.69 15.28
N LYS A 476 -9.88 53.43 16.51
CA LYS A 476 -9.98 54.40 17.63
C LYS A 476 -8.99 55.57 17.53
N ARG A 477 -7.91 55.41 16.76
CA ARG A 477 -6.89 56.45 16.52
C ARG A 477 -7.17 57.31 15.27
N ARG A 478 -8.16 56.94 14.45
CA ARG A 478 -8.77 57.80 13.43
C ARG A 478 -9.99 58.47 14.03
#